data_AF-A0A377U3C9-F1
#
_entry.id   AF-A0A377U3C9-F1
#
_cell.length_a   1.000
_cell.length_b   1.000
_cell.length_c   1.000
_cell.angle_alpha   90.00
_cell.angle_beta   90.00
_cell.angle_gamma   90.00
#
_symmetry.space_group_name_H-M   'P 1'
#
loop_
_entity.id
_entity.type
_entity.pdbx_description
1 polymer ?
#
loop_
_entity_poly.entity_id
_entity_poly.type
_entity_poly.pdbx_seq_one_letter_code
_entity_poly.pdbx_strand_id
1 'polypeptide(L)' 'MVAWLRENQPDAIHNPELREKLLSFEVDILRNDICDISLNLQLTERVIVSADGDVSSVEAVPEPGEPDEMWAVSRG' A
#
# COMPACT_ATOMS: atom_id res chain seq x y z
N MET A 1 8.17 9.84 0.56
CA MET A 1 7.49 8.86 -0.32
C MET A 1 7.85 7.42 0.01
N VAL A 2 9.10 6.97 -0.16
CA VAL A 2 9.46 5.56 0.15
C VAL A 2 9.20 5.18 1.61
N ALA A 3 9.46 6.07 2.57
CA ALA A 3 9.12 5.84 3.98
C ALA A 3 7.61 5.64 4.19
N TRP A 4 6.77 6.43 3.52
CA TRP A 4 5.31 6.30 3.58
C TRP A 4 4.83 4.97 2.98
N LEU A 5 5.40 4.55 1.85
CA LEU A 5 5.09 3.24 1.24
C LEU A 5 5.51 2.06 2.13
N ARG A 6 6.60 2.19 2.91
CA ARG A 6 7.00 1.15 3.87
C ARG A 6 5.99 0.95 4.98
N GLU A 7 5.34 2.03 5.39
CA GLU A 7 4.34 2.02 6.45
C GLU A 7 2.96 1.60 5.93
N ASN A 8 2.56 2.09 4.75
CA ASN A 8 1.18 1.94 4.23
C ASN A 8 1.03 0.82 3.19
N GLN A 9 2.13 0.31 2.63
CA GLN A 9 2.15 -0.78 1.62
C GLN A 9 3.27 -1.80 1.90
N PRO A 10 3.40 -2.31 3.15
CA PRO A 10 4.52 -3.15 3.55
C PRO A 10 4.63 -4.45 2.73
N ASP A 11 3.50 -5.05 2.35
CA ASP A 11 3.46 -6.29 1.58
C ASP A 11 4.05 -6.11 0.17
N ALA A 12 3.69 -5.01 -0.49
CA ALA A 12 4.21 -4.68 -1.81
C ALA A 12 5.71 -4.33 -1.76
N ILE A 13 6.19 -3.75 -0.67
CA ILE A 13 7.63 -3.53 -0.47
C ILE A 13 8.36 -4.84 -0.18
N HIS A 14 7.81 -5.77 0.58
CA HIS A 14 8.51 -7.01 0.91
C HIS A 14 8.47 -8.05 -0.21
N ASN A 15 7.51 -7.97 -1.13
CA ASN A 15 7.45 -8.82 -2.31
C ASN A 15 8.33 -8.25 -3.45
N PRO A 16 9.41 -8.95 -3.88
CA PRO A 16 10.30 -8.48 -4.94
C PRO A 16 9.60 -8.19 -6.27
N GLU A 17 8.58 -8.98 -6.64
CA GLU A 17 7.85 -8.82 -7.91
C GLU A 17 6.94 -7.59 -7.91
N LEU A 18 6.36 -7.25 -6.75
CA LEU A 18 5.52 -6.06 -6.59
C LEU A 18 6.36 -4.81 -6.39
N ARG A 19 7.50 -4.92 -5.69
CA ARG A 19 8.39 -3.79 -5.38
C ARG A 19 8.86 -3.07 -6.64
N GLU A 20 9.17 -3.80 -7.71
CA GLU A 20 9.62 -3.21 -8.97
C GLU A 20 8.55 -2.34 -9.65
N LYS A 21 7.27 -2.69 -9.46
CA LYS A 21 6.12 -1.99 -10.05
C LYS A 21 5.48 -0.97 -9.10
N LEU A 22 5.81 -1.04 -7.81
CA LEU A 22 5.21 -0.24 -6.74
C LEU A 22 5.44 1.26 -6.90
N LEU A 23 6.66 1.63 -7.33
CA LEU A 23 7.09 3.00 -7.51
C LEU A 23 7.97 3.09 -8.74
N SER A 24 7.56 3.90 -9.72
CA SER A 24 8.41 4.32 -10.83
C SER A 24 8.43 5.84 -10.94
N PHE A 25 9.50 6.35 -11.54
CA PHE A 25 9.63 7.77 -11.82
C PHE A 25 10.20 7.98 -13.21
N GLU A 26 9.79 9.07 -13.83
CA GLU A 26 10.29 9.52 -15.12
C GLU A 26 10.67 10.99 -15.00
N VAL A 27 11.75 11.38 -15.68
CA VAL A 27 12.22 12.76 -15.71
C VAL A 27 12.33 13.18 -17.17
N ASP A 28 11.61 14.22 -17.53
CA ASP A 28 11.72 14.86 -18.83
C ASP A 28 12.50 16.17 -18.69
N ILE A 29 13.71 16.21 -19.23
CA ILE A 29 14.60 17.37 -19.14
C ILE A 29 14.26 18.32 -20.29
N LEU A 30 13.61 19.43 -19.95
CA LEU A 30 13.17 20.41 -20.94
C LEU A 30 14.31 21.35 -21.35
N ARG A 31 15.12 21.83 -20.38
CA ARG A 31 16.28 22.72 -20.55
C ARG A 31 17.26 22.54 -19.38
N ASN A 32 18.43 23.18 -19.44
CA ASN A 32 19.50 23.06 -18.43
C ASN A 32 19.06 23.34 -16.98
N ASP A 33 17.97 24.08 -16.77
CA ASP A 33 17.45 24.51 -15.48
C ASP A 33 16.00 24.09 -15.21
N ILE A 34 15.35 23.39 -16.15
CA ILE A 34 13.93 23.01 -16.04
C ILE A 34 13.75 21.56 -16.48
N CYS A 35 13.07 20.78 -15.64
CA CYS A 35 12.60 19.44 -15.97
C CYS A 35 11.23 19.17 -15.35
N ASP A 36 10.46 18.30 -15.98
CA ASP A 36 9.23 17.74 -15.44
C ASP A 36 9.57 16.37 -14.82
N ILE A 37 8.99 16.09 -13.65
CA ILE A 37 9.18 14.83 -12.94
C ILE A 37 7.81 14.19 -12.74
N SER A 38 7.64 13.00 -13.31
CA SER A 38 6.46 12.17 -13.13
C SER A 38 6.75 11.07 -12.13
N LEU A 39 5.85 10.90 -11.17
CA LEU A 39 5.90 9.84 -10.17
C LEU A 39 4.67 8.95 -10.34
N ASN A 40 4.87 7.65 -10.45
CA ASN A 40 3.80 6.66 -10.53
C ASN A 40 3.86 5.72 -9.32
N LEU A 41 2.71 5.55 -8.66
CA LEU A 41 2.57 4.77 -7.43
C LEU A 41 1.42 3.77 -7.61
N GLN A 42 1.68 2.49 -7.37
CA GLN A 42 0.61 1.49 -7.25
C GLN A 42 0.17 1.40 -5.79
N LEU A 43 -1.11 1.67 -5.52
CA LEU A 43 -1.66 1.63 -4.17
C LEU A 43 -2.72 0.53 -4.08
N THR A 44 -2.81 -0.11 -2.91
CA THR A 44 -3.90 -1.03 -2.58
C THR A 44 -4.93 -0.33 -1.71
N GLU A 45 -6.17 -0.82 -1.77
CA GLU A 45 -7.25 -0.42 -0.87
C GLU A 45 -7.80 -1.68 -0.18
N ARG A 46 -8.14 -1.56 1.11
CA ARG A 46 -8.69 -2.67 1.87
C ARG A 46 -10.20 -2.79 1.64
N VAL A 47 -10.65 -3.99 1.29
CA VAL A 47 -12.07 -4.29 1.09
C VAL A 47 -12.47 -5.55 1.86
N ILE A 48 -13.71 -5.58 2.35
CA ILE A 48 -14.33 -6.76 2.93
C ILE A 48 -15.32 -7.32 1.92
N VAL A 49 -15.18 -8.60 1.61
CA VAL A 49 -16.15 -9.35 0.80
C VAL A 49 -16.98 -10.21 1.75
N SER A 50 -18.30 -10.04 1.69
CA SER A 50 -19.24 -10.88 2.44
C SER A 50 -20.18 -11.62 1.49
N ALA A 51 -20.53 -12.86 1.83
CA ALA A 51 -21.42 -13.69 1.03
C ALA A 51 -22.68 -14.05 1.85
N ASP A 52 -23.84 -13.83 1.26
CA ASP A 52 -25.14 -14.25 1.78
C ASP A 52 -25.91 -15.01 0.69
N GLY A 53 -25.94 -16.34 0.83
CA GLY A 53 -26.45 -17.23 -0.22
C GLY A 53 -25.68 -17.07 -1.53
N ASP A 54 -26.39 -16.70 -2.60
CA ASP A 54 -25.83 -16.48 -3.94
C ASP A 54 -25.37 -15.03 -4.17
N VAL A 55 -25.47 -14.14 -3.17
CA VAL A 55 -25.09 -12.73 -3.28
C VAL A 55 -23.75 -12.49 -2.60
N SER A 56 -22.81 -11.88 -3.32
CA SER A 56 -21.56 -11.34 -2.76
C SER A 56 -21.61 -9.82 -2.73
N SER A 57 -21.30 -9.22 -1.59
CA SER A 57 -21.17 -7.77 -1.43
C SER A 57 -19.72 -7.38 -1.10
N VAL A 58 -19.29 -6.21 -1.56
CA VAL A 58 -17.94 -5.68 -1.36
C VAL A 58 -18.08 -4.31 -0.68
N GLU A 59 -17.39 -4.14 0.45
CA GLU A 59 -17.36 -2.90 1.21
C GLU A 59 -15.92 -2.41 1.35
N ALA A 60 -15.68 -1.14 1.02
CA ALA A 60 -14.42 -0.47 1.26
C ALA A 60 -14.26 -0.15 2.76
N VAL A 61 -13.11 -0.47 3.32
CA VAL A 61 -12.84 -0.26 4.76
C VAL A 61 -11.49 0.45 4.97
N PRO A 62 -11.37 1.35 5.96
CA PRO A 62 -10.08 1.95 6.33
C PRO A 62 -9.05 0.89 6.73
N GLU A 63 -7.76 1.23 6.75
CA GLU A 63 -6.72 0.34 7.29
C GLU A 63 -6.99 -0.03 8.76
N PRO A 64 -6.58 -1.24 9.21
CA PRO A 64 -6.72 -1.59 10.62
C PRO A 64 -5.84 -0.64 11.46
N GLY A 65 -6.33 -0.26 12.65
CA GLY A 65 -5.49 0.40 13.64
C GLY A 65 -4.35 -0.52 14.08
N GLU A 66 -3.35 0.06 14.75
CA GLU A 66 -2.28 -0.72 15.37
C GLU A 66 -2.89 -1.83 16.25
N PRO A 67 -2.39 -3.08 16.19
CA PRO A 67 -2.87 -4.12 17.06
C PRO A 67 -2.68 -3.70 18.52
N ASP A 68 -3.73 -3.76 19.34
CA ASP A 68 -3.57 -3.63 20.79
C ASP A 68 -2.54 -4.67 21.27
N GLU A 69 -1.63 -4.27 22.17
CA GLU A 69 -0.57 -5.10 22.78
C GLU A 69 -1.10 -6.30 23.61
N MET A 70 -2.34 -6.71 23.39
CA MET A 70 -3.07 -7.79 24.06
C MET A 70 -2.47 -9.19 23.84
N TRP A 71 -1.46 -9.34 22.98
CA TRP A 71 -0.76 -10.62 22.77
C TRP A 71 0.34 -10.88 23.79
N ALA A 72 0.73 -9.90 24.61
CA ALA A 72 1.69 -10.07 25.70
C ALA A 72 1.02 -10.63 26.98
N VAL A 73 0.14 -11.63 26.86
CA VAL A 73 -0.26 -12.41 28.03
C VAL A 73 0.93 -13.30 28.40
N SER A 74 1.72 -12.83 29.36
CA SER A 74 2.72 -13.62 30.06
C SER A 74 2.08 -14.94 30.50
N ARG A 75 2.48 -16.05 29.86
CA ARG A 75 2.34 -17.37 30.47
C ARG A 75 3.39 -17.44 31.59
N GLY A 76 2.97 -17.04 32.78
CA GLY A 76 3.60 -17.38 34.05
C GLY A 76 2.77 -18.43 34.76
#